data_AF-A0A0J7NYB3-F1
#
_entry.id   AF-A0A0J7NYB3-F1
#
_cell.length_a   1.000
_cell.length_b   1.000
_cell.length_c   1.000
_cell.angle_alpha   90.00
_cell.angle_beta   90.00
_cell.angle_gamma   90.00
#
_symmetry.space_group_name_H-M   'P 1'
#
loop_
_entity.id
_entity.type
_entity.pdbx_description
1 polymer ?
#
loop_
_entity_poly.entity_id
_entity_poly.type
_entity_poly.pdbx_seq_one_letter_code
_entity_poly.pdbx_strand_id
1 'polypeptide(L)'
;MVMLDRYAQKDKNLTSLKTGDLVITVIKEDAVFPTRAIGYVTEQINNDTYAIKIEEEYISVIDPNLIKISGKTGIIHKQKYELEKPLELFYEQIAYRVSKSLSLEEVTEEKQKKQLNNFYHELKNLNIIPAGRILYGAGSDSDVTFFNCFVMPFIKDSREGIANHRQQVMEIMSHGGGVGSNGSTLRPKGTIVKTVGGKSSGSVS
;
A
#
# COMPACT_ATOMS: atom_id res chain seq x y z
N MET A 1 -11.65 8.47 -4.59
CA MET A 1 -10.56 7.59 -5.09
C MET A 1 -9.50 7.22 -4.06
N VAL A 2 -8.74 8.17 -3.47
CA VAL A 2 -7.56 7.84 -2.62
C VAL A 2 -7.84 6.83 -1.51
N MET A 3 -8.96 6.97 -0.80
CA MET A 3 -9.34 6.05 0.27
C MET A 3 -9.52 4.60 -0.22
N LEU A 4 -10.23 4.41 -1.34
CA LEU A 4 -10.46 3.09 -1.95
C LEU A 4 -9.16 2.49 -2.49
N ASP A 5 -8.28 3.33 -3.04
CA ASP A 5 -7.00 2.91 -3.60
C ASP A 5 -6.00 2.50 -2.51
N ARG A 6 -5.92 3.27 -1.42
CA ARG A 6 -4.83 3.17 -0.45
C ARG A 6 -5.17 2.46 0.85
N TYR A 7 -6.43 2.50 1.29
CA TYR A 7 -6.78 2.10 2.66
C TYR A 7 -7.86 1.02 2.73
N ALA A 8 -8.73 0.95 1.73
CA ALA A 8 -9.72 -0.11 1.67
C ALA A 8 -9.05 -1.48 1.51
N GLN A 9 -9.54 -2.47 2.26
CA GLN A 9 -9.21 -3.86 1.99
C GLN A 9 -9.71 -4.28 0.62
N LYS A 10 -8.93 -5.10 -0.06
CA LYS A 10 -9.20 -5.54 -1.42
C LYS A 10 -9.42 -7.04 -1.45
N ASP A 11 -10.22 -7.49 -2.40
CA ASP A 11 -10.32 -8.90 -2.72
C ASP A 11 -9.01 -9.36 -3.39
N LYS A 12 -8.07 -9.87 -2.59
CA LYS A 12 -6.69 -10.22 -3.00
C LYS A 12 -6.67 -11.17 -4.22
N ASN A 13 -7.64 -12.08 -4.31
CA ASN A 13 -7.71 -13.09 -5.36
C ASN A 13 -8.85 -12.83 -6.36
N LEU A 14 -9.59 -11.72 -6.18
CA LEU A 14 -10.76 -11.36 -6.99
C LEU A 14 -11.73 -12.54 -7.14
N THR A 15 -11.98 -13.28 -6.06
CA THR A 15 -12.88 -14.45 -6.06
C THR A 15 -14.34 -14.03 -6.04
N SER A 16 -14.63 -12.85 -5.50
CA SER A 16 -15.97 -12.28 -5.42
C SER A 16 -16.31 -11.33 -6.58
N LEU A 17 -15.39 -11.14 -7.53
CA LEU A 17 -15.54 -10.20 -8.65
C LEU A 17 -16.69 -10.62 -9.57
N LYS A 18 -17.61 -9.69 -9.82
CA LYS A 18 -18.80 -9.88 -10.67
C LYS A 18 -19.21 -8.57 -11.35
N THR A 19 -20.10 -8.68 -12.33
CA THR A 19 -20.75 -7.52 -12.95
C THR A 19 -21.44 -6.64 -11.90
N GLY A 20 -21.27 -5.33 -12.04
CA GLY A 20 -21.75 -4.30 -11.12
C GLY A 20 -20.78 -3.93 -10.01
N ASP A 21 -19.70 -4.69 -9.81
CA ASP A 21 -18.70 -4.35 -8.79
C ASP A 21 -17.91 -3.10 -9.18
N LEU A 22 -17.61 -2.27 -8.17
CA LEU A 22 -16.65 -1.17 -8.27
C LEU A 22 -15.23 -1.73 -8.26
N VAL A 23 -14.41 -1.27 -9.20
CA VAL A 23 -13.01 -1.62 -9.34
C VAL A 23 -12.14 -0.40 -9.55
N ILE A 24 -10.86 -0.54 -9.21
CA ILE A 24 -9.81 0.43 -9.48
C ILE A 24 -8.87 -0.21 -10.50
N THR A 25 -8.47 0.56 -11.50
CA THR A 25 -7.52 0.08 -12.52
C THR A 25 -6.71 1.22 -13.10
N VAL A 26 -5.57 0.88 -13.71
CA VAL A 26 -4.71 1.83 -14.42
C VAL A 26 -5.34 2.17 -15.78
N ILE A 27 -5.57 3.45 -16.04
CA ILE A 27 -6.17 3.95 -17.27
C ILE A 27 -5.17 4.64 -18.20
N LYS A 28 -3.96 4.91 -17.71
CA LYS A 28 -2.84 5.43 -18.50
C LYS A 28 -1.54 5.00 -17.84
N GLU A 29 -0.72 4.29 -18.59
CA GLU A 29 0.58 3.81 -18.13
C GLU A 29 1.59 4.96 -18.05
N ASP A 30 2.42 4.93 -17.02
CA ASP A 30 3.59 5.78 -16.84
C ASP A 30 4.62 5.00 -16.01
N ALA A 31 5.90 5.13 -16.35
CA ALA A 31 6.96 4.36 -15.69
C ALA A 31 7.13 4.71 -14.21
N VAL A 32 6.69 5.89 -13.79
CA VAL A 32 6.86 6.42 -12.43
C VAL A 32 5.53 6.68 -11.75
N PHE A 33 4.55 7.22 -12.47
CA PHE A 33 3.27 7.69 -11.92
C PHE A 33 2.07 7.24 -12.77
N PRO A 34 1.73 5.94 -12.77
CA PRO A 34 0.59 5.44 -13.53
C PRO A 34 -0.71 6.11 -13.07
N THR A 35 -1.57 6.49 -14.02
CA THR A 35 -2.86 7.11 -13.71
C THR A 35 -3.89 6.02 -13.46
N ARG A 36 -4.52 6.06 -12.29
CA ARG A 36 -5.55 5.12 -11.87
C ARG A 36 -6.92 5.79 -11.84
N ALA A 37 -7.97 5.02 -12.07
CA ALA A 37 -9.36 5.48 -12.02
C ALA A 37 -10.27 4.46 -11.38
N ILE A 38 -11.47 4.92 -11.01
CA ILE A 38 -12.58 4.09 -10.57
C ILE A 38 -13.45 3.75 -11.79
N GLY A 39 -13.96 2.52 -11.81
CA GLY A 39 -14.98 2.12 -12.74
C GLY A 39 -15.82 0.95 -12.21
N TYR A 40 -16.77 0.53 -13.02
CA TYR A 40 -17.69 -0.56 -12.71
C TYR A 40 -17.55 -1.66 -13.74
N VAL A 41 -17.50 -2.91 -13.28
CA VAL A 41 -17.53 -4.07 -14.17
C VAL A 41 -18.88 -4.12 -14.88
N THR A 42 -18.91 -4.01 -16.20
CA THR A 42 -20.15 -4.10 -16.98
C THR A 42 -20.38 -5.49 -17.54
N GLU A 43 -19.30 -6.18 -17.92
CA GLU A 43 -19.37 -7.47 -18.58
C GLU A 43 -18.06 -8.23 -18.39
N GLN A 44 -18.15 -9.56 -18.29
CA GLN A 44 -17.01 -10.45 -18.42
C GLN A 44 -16.93 -10.94 -19.87
N ILE A 45 -15.92 -10.52 -20.61
CA ILE A 45 -15.77 -10.80 -22.05
C ILE A 45 -15.29 -12.25 -22.25
N ASN A 46 -14.36 -12.70 -21.41
CA ASN A 46 -13.85 -14.07 -21.38
C ASN A 46 -13.37 -14.42 -19.96
N ASN A 47 -12.71 -15.57 -19.77
CA ASN A 47 -12.29 -16.03 -18.44
C ASN A 47 -11.47 -15.00 -17.65
N ASP A 48 -10.63 -14.18 -18.31
CA ASP A 48 -9.72 -13.25 -17.64
C ASP A 48 -9.91 -11.79 -18.05
N THR A 49 -10.71 -11.47 -19.07
CA THR A 49 -10.93 -10.10 -19.54
C THR A 49 -12.30 -9.58 -19.15
N TYR A 50 -12.33 -8.37 -18.58
CA TYR A 50 -13.54 -7.66 -18.16
C TYR A 50 -13.66 -6.31 -18.86
N ALA A 51 -14.89 -5.93 -19.21
CA ALA A 51 -15.23 -4.60 -19.65
C ALA A 51 -15.55 -3.73 -18.42
N ILE A 52 -14.86 -2.59 -18.30
CA ILE A 52 -14.98 -1.67 -17.18
C ILE A 52 -15.48 -0.33 -17.70
N LYS A 53 -16.63 0.12 -17.18
CA LYS A 53 -17.12 1.48 -17.40
C LYS A 53 -16.46 2.42 -16.40
N ILE A 54 -15.59 3.28 -16.89
CA ILE A 54 -14.86 4.29 -16.11
C ILE A 54 -15.80 5.46 -15.77
N GLU A 55 -15.67 6.01 -14.56
CA GLU A 55 -16.43 7.18 -14.14
C GLU A 55 -16.11 8.41 -15.01
N GLU A 56 -17.11 9.27 -15.21
CA GLU A 56 -17.05 10.38 -16.17
C GLU A 56 -15.88 11.34 -15.92
N GLU A 57 -15.54 11.56 -14.66
CA GLU A 57 -14.43 12.44 -14.24
C GLU A 57 -13.06 11.99 -14.75
N TYR A 58 -12.86 10.69 -15.04
CA TYR A 58 -11.60 10.16 -15.53
C TYR A 58 -11.55 9.96 -17.05
N ILE A 59 -12.68 10.10 -17.77
CA ILE A 59 -12.75 9.77 -19.21
C ILE A 59 -11.73 10.57 -20.03
N SER A 60 -11.52 11.83 -19.70
CA SER A 60 -10.63 12.74 -20.43
C SER A 60 -9.16 12.37 -20.37
N VAL A 61 -8.75 11.55 -19.39
CA VAL A 61 -7.35 11.17 -19.15
C VAL A 61 -7.03 9.70 -19.51
N ILE A 62 -8.02 8.95 -20.01
CA ILE A 62 -7.82 7.56 -20.46
C ILE A 62 -6.86 7.54 -21.66
N ASP A 63 -5.94 6.58 -21.68
CA ASP A 63 -5.09 6.31 -22.83
C ASP A 63 -5.96 6.04 -24.09
N PRO A 64 -5.77 6.80 -25.19
CA PRO A 64 -6.53 6.62 -26.42
C PRO A 64 -6.49 5.19 -26.98
N ASN A 65 -5.44 4.42 -26.73
CA ASN A 65 -5.32 3.03 -27.19
C ASN A 65 -6.30 2.11 -26.46
N LEU A 66 -6.56 2.34 -25.16
CA LEU A 66 -7.54 1.56 -24.40
C LEU A 66 -8.97 1.80 -24.91
N ILE A 67 -9.27 3.02 -25.32
CA ILE A 67 -10.58 3.38 -25.92
C ILE A 67 -10.74 2.74 -27.30
N LYS A 68 -9.69 2.72 -28.12
CA LYS A 68 -9.72 2.08 -29.45
C LYS A 68 -10.03 0.59 -29.36
N ILE A 69 -9.50 -0.09 -28.35
CA ILE A 69 -9.71 -1.54 -28.14
C ILE A 69 -11.16 -1.84 -27.79
N SER A 70 -11.81 -1.02 -26.96
CA SER A 70 -13.22 -1.22 -26.59
C SER A 70 -14.19 -0.75 -27.67
N GLY A 71 -13.79 0.24 -28.48
CA GLY A 71 -14.63 0.88 -29.47
C GLY A 71 -15.76 1.74 -28.87
N LYS A 72 -15.78 1.96 -27.55
CA LYS A 72 -16.81 2.72 -26.84
C LYS A 72 -16.18 3.72 -25.86
N THR A 73 -16.60 4.98 -25.93
CA THR A 73 -16.14 6.02 -25.01
C THR A 73 -16.46 5.65 -23.56
N GLY A 74 -15.45 5.74 -22.68
CA GLY A 74 -15.59 5.47 -21.24
C GLY A 74 -15.64 3.99 -20.87
N ILE A 75 -15.52 3.06 -21.82
CA ILE A 75 -15.35 1.63 -21.53
C ILE A 75 -13.93 1.22 -21.90
N ILE A 76 -13.28 0.47 -21.02
CA ILE A 76 -11.97 -0.13 -21.30
C ILE A 76 -12.02 -1.62 -21.01
N HIS A 77 -11.18 -2.40 -21.71
CA HIS A 77 -11.02 -3.83 -21.45
C HIS A 77 -9.75 -4.04 -20.62
N LYS A 78 -9.87 -4.78 -19.53
CA LYS A 78 -8.78 -5.05 -18.60
C LYS A 78 -8.71 -6.51 -18.23
N GLN A 79 -7.50 -7.01 -18.05
CA GLN A 79 -7.28 -8.34 -17.52
C GLN A 79 -7.57 -8.36 -16.02
N LYS A 80 -7.97 -9.53 -15.51
CA LYS A 80 -8.32 -9.73 -14.11
C LYS A 80 -7.23 -9.23 -13.15
N TYR A 81 -5.96 -9.50 -13.46
CA TYR A 81 -4.83 -9.09 -12.63
C TYR A 81 -4.55 -7.57 -12.62
N GLU A 82 -5.15 -6.81 -13.55
CA GLU A 82 -5.05 -5.34 -13.62
C GLU A 82 -6.17 -4.64 -12.84
N LEU A 83 -7.07 -5.41 -12.22
CA LEU A 83 -8.20 -4.90 -11.46
C LEU A 83 -7.93 -5.05 -9.98
N GLU A 84 -8.41 -4.07 -9.22
CA GLU A 84 -8.46 -4.15 -7.77
C GLU A 84 -9.91 -3.89 -7.34
N LYS A 85 -10.50 -4.84 -6.61
CA LYS A 85 -11.86 -4.70 -6.08
C LYS A 85 -11.80 -4.32 -4.60
N PRO A 86 -12.15 -3.08 -4.22
CA PRO A 86 -12.31 -2.71 -2.82
C PRO A 86 -13.49 -3.45 -2.19
N LEU A 87 -13.30 -3.96 -0.99
CA LEU A 87 -14.32 -4.56 -0.14
C LEU A 87 -14.97 -3.53 0.80
N GLU A 88 -14.25 -2.43 1.05
CA GLU A 88 -14.70 -1.30 1.86
C GLU A 88 -14.89 -0.10 0.93
N LEU A 89 -16.15 0.27 0.69
CA LEU A 89 -16.55 1.38 -0.19
C LEU A 89 -16.74 2.69 0.57
N PHE A 90 -17.02 2.61 1.86
CA PHE A 90 -17.26 3.75 2.73
C PHE A 90 -16.20 3.83 3.83
N TYR A 91 -15.85 5.05 4.21
CA TYR A 91 -14.84 5.27 5.24
C TYR A 91 -15.27 4.68 6.59
N GLU A 92 -16.56 4.64 6.89
CA GLU A 92 -17.12 4.01 8.09
C GLU A 92 -16.81 2.52 8.18
N GLN A 93 -16.67 1.83 7.04
CA GLN A 93 -16.28 0.41 7.04
C GLN A 93 -14.82 0.25 7.48
N ILE A 94 -13.93 1.11 6.95
CA ILE A 94 -12.53 1.18 7.37
C ILE A 94 -12.44 1.56 8.84
N ALA A 95 -13.17 2.60 9.26
CA ALA A 95 -13.22 3.04 10.66
C ALA A 95 -13.63 1.89 11.58
N TYR A 96 -14.69 1.16 11.22
CA TYR A 96 -15.14 0.00 12.00
C TYR A 96 -14.07 -1.10 12.08
N ARG A 97 -13.45 -1.48 10.96
CA ARG A 97 -12.36 -2.48 10.95
C ARG A 97 -11.20 -2.06 11.86
N VAL A 98 -10.72 -0.82 11.71
CA VAL A 98 -9.63 -0.28 12.51
C VAL A 98 -10.01 -0.26 14.00
N SER A 99 -11.19 0.26 14.34
CA SER A 99 -11.69 0.30 15.72
C SER A 99 -11.82 -1.09 16.34
N LYS A 100 -12.33 -2.06 15.57
CA LYS A 100 -12.42 -3.46 16.01
C LYS A 100 -11.02 -3.99 16.30
N SER A 101 -10.07 -3.83 15.37
CA SER A 101 -8.70 -4.30 15.56
C SER A 101 -8.03 -3.69 16.80
N LEU A 102 -8.17 -2.38 17.03
CA LEU A 102 -7.60 -1.69 18.19
C LEU A 102 -8.25 -2.13 19.51
N SER A 103 -9.53 -2.46 19.48
CA SER A 103 -10.26 -2.87 20.68
C SER A 103 -9.88 -4.26 21.20
N LEU A 104 -9.31 -5.13 20.35
CA LEU A 104 -8.98 -6.52 20.72
C LEU A 104 -7.90 -6.64 21.81
N GLU A 105 -7.08 -5.60 21.98
CA GLU A 105 -6.05 -5.53 23.03
C GLU A 105 -6.64 -5.34 24.45
N GLU A 106 -7.94 -5.06 24.57
CA GLU A 106 -8.61 -4.95 25.86
C GLU A 106 -8.86 -6.32 26.52
N VAL A 107 -8.72 -6.36 27.85
CA VAL A 107 -8.71 -7.61 28.64
C VAL A 107 -10.05 -8.34 28.68
N THR A 108 -11.17 -7.60 28.70
CA THR A 108 -12.51 -8.20 28.85
C THR A 108 -13.39 -7.84 27.66
N GLU A 109 -14.30 -8.74 27.29
CA GLU A 109 -15.25 -8.51 26.19
C GLU A 109 -16.08 -7.23 26.38
N GLU A 110 -16.45 -6.91 27.63
CA GLU A 110 -17.15 -5.66 27.95
C GLU A 110 -16.32 -4.43 27.59
N LYS A 111 -15.01 -4.44 27.94
CA LYS A 111 -14.09 -3.36 27.59
C LYS A 111 -13.81 -3.32 26.10
N GLN A 112 -13.63 -4.46 25.44
CA GLN A 112 -13.47 -4.54 23.98
C GLN A 112 -14.67 -3.88 23.28
N LYS A 113 -15.91 -4.26 23.67
CA LYS A 113 -17.13 -3.66 23.10
C LYS A 113 -17.24 -2.17 23.38
N LYS A 114 -16.90 -1.73 24.59
CA LYS A 114 -16.88 -0.31 24.97
C LYS A 114 -15.87 0.47 24.11
N GLN A 115 -14.64 -0.01 23.98
CA GLN A 115 -13.61 0.69 23.22
C GLN A 115 -13.84 0.62 21.72
N LEU A 116 -14.37 -0.47 21.19
CA LEU A 116 -14.81 -0.54 19.80
C LEU A 116 -15.77 0.61 19.50
N ASN A 117 -16.81 0.78 20.33
CA ASN A 117 -17.78 1.86 20.14
C ASN A 117 -17.14 3.25 20.24
N ASN A 118 -16.25 3.45 21.22
CA ASN A 118 -15.54 4.73 21.40
C ASN A 118 -14.65 5.05 20.19
N PHE A 119 -13.75 4.13 19.81
CA PHE A 119 -12.89 4.32 18.64
C PHE A 119 -13.70 4.52 17.38
N TYR A 120 -14.77 3.73 17.19
CA TYR A 120 -15.59 3.85 15.99
C TYR A 120 -16.28 5.21 15.92
N HIS A 121 -16.79 5.71 17.05
CA HIS A 121 -17.36 7.05 17.15
C HIS A 121 -16.34 8.13 16.74
N GLU A 122 -15.13 8.10 17.32
CA GLU A 122 -14.10 9.10 17.03
C GLU A 122 -13.61 9.03 15.58
N LEU A 123 -13.39 7.82 15.06
CA LEU A 123 -12.91 7.63 13.70
C LEU A 123 -13.99 8.02 12.68
N LYS A 124 -15.22 7.51 12.82
CA LYS A 124 -16.35 7.79 11.92
C LYS A 124 -16.63 9.30 11.82
N ASN A 125 -16.61 10.00 12.95
CA ASN A 125 -16.87 11.43 12.99
C ASN A 125 -15.65 12.28 12.61
N LEU A 126 -14.53 11.66 12.21
CA LEU A 126 -13.29 12.32 11.81
C LEU A 126 -12.66 13.21 12.90
N ASN A 127 -12.98 12.95 14.18
CA ASN A 127 -12.34 13.64 15.30
C ASN A 127 -10.85 13.27 15.39
N ILE A 128 -10.51 12.05 14.96
CA ILE A 128 -9.14 11.54 14.83
C ILE A 128 -9.01 10.84 13.48
N ILE A 129 -7.92 11.13 12.76
CA ILE A 129 -7.57 10.44 11.51
C ILE A 129 -6.21 9.76 11.72
N PRO A 130 -6.16 8.42 11.86
CA PRO A 130 -4.91 7.67 11.98
C PRO A 130 -4.03 7.84 10.74
N ALA A 131 -2.74 7.58 10.91
CA ALA A 131 -1.82 7.54 9.78
C ALA A 131 -2.20 6.44 8.78
N GLY A 132 -1.83 6.63 7.51
CA GLY A 132 -2.18 5.70 6.43
C GLY A 132 -1.78 4.24 6.67
N ARG A 133 -0.65 3.98 7.34
CA ARG A 133 -0.22 2.62 7.73
C ARG A 133 -1.19 1.93 8.68
N ILE A 134 -1.78 2.68 9.61
CA ILE A 134 -2.78 2.16 10.56
C ILE A 134 -4.10 1.90 9.82
N LEU A 135 -4.55 2.85 8.98
CA LEU A 135 -5.77 2.70 8.18
C LEU A 135 -5.70 1.49 7.24
N TYR A 136 -4.54 1.28 6.62
CA TYR A 136 -4.29 0.12 5.76
C TYR A 136 -4.13 -1.18 6.55
N GLY A 137 -3.30 -1.18 7.60
CA GLY A 137 -2.83 -2.41 8.24
C GLY A 137 -3.77 -2.99 9.31
N ALA A 138 -4.43 -2.16 10.11
CA ALA A 138 -5.19 -2.65 11.28
C ALA A 138 -6.37 -3.52 10.84
N GLY A 139 -6.42 -4.79 11.27
CA GLY A 139 -7.46 -5.75 10.87
C GLY A 139 -7.40 -6.21 9.41
N SER A 140 -6.24 -6.09 8.75
CA SER A 140 -6.03 -6.50 7.34
C SER A 140 -5.42 -7.90 7.16
N ASP A 141 -5.06 -8.57 8.26
CA ASP A 141 -4.31 -9.84 8.29
C ASP A 141 -3.05 -9.83 7.39
N SER A 142 -2.49 -8.65 7.15
CA SER A 142 -1.32 -8.46 6.31
C SER A 142 -0.12 -8.15 7.19
N ASP A 143 1.02 -8.76 6.89
CA ASP A 143 2.28 -8.51 7.58
C ASP A 143 2.85 -7.16 7.12
N VAL A 144 2.29 -6.09 7.65
CA VAL A 144 2.74 -4.71 7.43
C VAL A 144 2.92 -4.01 8.76
N THR A 145 3.88 -3.09 8.81
CA THR A 145 4.08 -2.30 10.02
C THR A 145 3.08 -1.16 10.13
N PHE A 146 2.63 -0.87 11.37
CA PHE A 146 1.80 0.30 11.67
C PHE A 146 2.65 1.57 11.87
N PHE A 147 3.97 1.44 11.98
CA PHE A 147 4.89 2.57 12.10
C PHE A 147 5.36 3.04 10.73
N ASN A 148 5.35 4.37 10.52
CA ASN A 148 5.81 4.94 9.26
C ASN A 148 7.33 5.06 9.19
N CYS A 149 7.98 5.48 10.27
CA CYS A 149 9.36 5.95 10.25
C CYS A 149 10.19 5.20 11.28
N PHE A 150 11.31 4.63 10.83
CA PHE A 150 12.29 3.93 11.64
C PHE A 150 13.62 4.66 11.59
N VAL A 151 14.29 4.72 12.74
CA VAL A 151 15.66 5.22 12.84
C VAL A 151 16.55 4.04 13.17
N MET A 152 17.48 3.75 12.27
CA MET A 152 18.40 2.64 12.48
C MET A 152 19.51 3.02 13.46
N PRO A 153 20.01 2.06 14.25
CA PRO A 153 21.25 2.22 14.99
C PRO A 153 22.44 2.58 14.07
N PHE A 154 23.53 3.03 14.68
CA PHE A 154 24.76 3.30 13.95
C PHE A 154 25.29 2.06 13.22
N ILE A 155 25.70 2.26 11.97
CA ILE A 155 26.25 1.19 11.13
C ILE A 155 27.62 0.79 11.69
N LYS A 156 27.83 -0.49 11.95
CA LYS A 156 29.17 -1.00 12.29
C LYS A 156 30.07 -0.91 11.05
N ASP A 157 31.23 -0.29 11.19
CA ASP A 157 32.20 -0.07 10.09
C ASP A 157 32.95 -1.36 9.71
N SER A 158 32.21 -2.32 9.16
CA SER A 158 32.70 -3.59 8.63
C SER A 158 31.77 -4.10 7.52
N ARG A 159 32.25 -5.01 6.67
CA ARG A 159 31.44 -5.60 5.60
C ARG A 159 30.20 -6.32 6.17
N GLU A 160 30.39 -7.06 7.25
CA GLU A 160 29.31 -7.75 7.98
C GLU A 160 28.34 -6.75 8.61
N GLY A 161 28.85 -5.68 9.23
CA GLY A 161 28.04 -4.61 9.80
C GLY A 161 27.13 -3.93 8.78
N ILE A 162 27.68 -3.59 7.62
CA ILE A 162 26.93 -3.02 6.49
C ILE A 162 25.89 -4.03 5.96
N ALA A 163 26.27 -5.30 5.82
CA ALA A 163 25.36 -6.35 5.37
C ALA A 163 24.16 -6.54 6.31
N ASN A 164 24.41 -6.64 7.61
CA ASN A 164 23.37 -6.77 8.63
C ASN A 164 22.45 -5.54 8.68
N HIS A 165 23.02 -4.34 8.57
CA HIS A 165 22.24 -3.11 8.49
C HIS A 165 21.32 -3.10 7.27
N ARG A 166 21.86 -3.44 6.08
CA ARG A 166 21.08 -3.52 4.84
C ARG A 166 19.98 -4.57 4.91
N GLN A 167 20.24 -5.72 5.54
CA GLN A 167 19.23 -6.75 5.77
C GLN A 167 18.06 -6.21 6.60
N GLN A 168 18.35 -5.52 7.71
CA GLN A 168 17.30 -4.93 8.55
C GLN A 168 16.53 -3.81 7.84
N VAL A 169 17.21 -2.94 7.09
CA VAL A 169 16.55 -1.90 6.28
C VAL A 169 15.62 -2.52 5.25
N MET A 170 16.09 -3.55 4.54
CA MET A 170 15.28 -4.28 3.55
C MET A 170 14.03 -4.87 4.19
N GLU A 171 14.16 -5.48 5.37
CA GLU A 171 13.05 -6.07 6.10
C GLU A 171 12.01 -5.03 6.54
N ILE A 172 12.45 -3.87 7.05
CA ILE A 172 11.53 -2.79 7.43
C ILE A 172 10.80 -2.26 6.20
N MET A 173 11.52 -2.05 5.09
CA MET A 173 10.95 -1.52 3.86
C MET A 173 9.98 -2.49 3.18
N SER A 174 10.22 -3.81 3.25
CA SER A 174 9.29 -4.82 2.70
C SER A 174 7.93 -4.81 3.39
N HIS A 175 7.90 -4.44 4.68
CA HIS A 175 6.68 -4.25 5.47
C HIS A 175 6.10 -2.83 5.35
N GLY A 176 6.72 -1.96 4.54
CA GLY A 176 6.28 -0.60 4.27
C GLY A 176 6.86 0.50 5.18
N GLY A 177 7.79 0.18 6.07
CA GLY A 177 8.46 1.19 6.88
C GLY A 177 9.44 2.05 6.08
N GLY A 178 9.43 3.36 6.29
CA GLY A 178 10.50 4.25 5.85
C GLY A 178 11.66 4.22 6.83
N VAL A 179 12.90 4.27 6.33
CA VAL A 179 14.10 4.06 7.16
C VAL A 179 15.07 5.23 7.03
N GLY A 180 15.44 5.83 8.17
CA GLY A 180 16.55 6.76 8.31
C GLY A 180 17.80 6.03 8.80
N SER A 181 18.92 6.16 8.07
CA SER A 181 20.21 5.55 8.42
C SER A 181 21.29 6.61 8.60
N ASN A 182 22.13 6.48 9.64
CA ASN A 182 23.28 7.35 9.84
C ASN A 182 24.58 6.65 9.43
N GLY A 183 25.13 7.04 8.27
CA GLY A 183 26.38 6.49 7.72
C GLY A 183 27.66 7.14 8.24
N SER A 184 27.60 8.06 9.20
CA SER A 184 28.76 8.83 9.67
C SER A 184 29.83 7.97 10.34
N THR A 185 29.51 6.74 10.72
CA THR A 185 30.44 5.77 11.29
C THR A 185 31.30 5.06 10.24
N LEU A 186 30.93 5.12 8.96
CA LEU A 186 31.66 4.45 7.88
C LEU A 186 32.92 5.21 7.52
N ARG A 187 34.04 4.48 7.39
CA ARG A 187 35.35 5.09 7.11
C ARG A 187 35.38 5.82 5.75
N PRO A 188 36.13 6.94 5.63
CA PRO A 188 36.24 7.67 4.38
C PRO A 188 37.04 6.90 3.32
N LYS A 189 36.90 7.35 2.07
CA LYS A 189 37.63 6.82 0.91
C LYS A 189 39.15 6.91 1.13
N GLY A 190 39.87 5.88 0.73
CA GLY A 190 41.33 5.82 0.85
C GLY A 190 41.84 5.25 2.18
N THR A 191 40.96 5.06 3.18
CA THR A 191 41.32 4.42 4.46
C THR A 191 41.86 3.02 4.23
N ILE A 192 42.99 2.67 4.86
CA ILE A 192 43.64 1.36 4.72
C ILE A 192 42.75 0.27 5.31
N VAL A 193 42.50 -0.79 4.53
CA VAL A 193 41.78 -1.99 4.96
C VAL A 193 42.79 -3.10 5.24
N LYS A 194 43.28 -3.15 6.49
CA LYS A 194 44.39 -4.01 6.91
C LYS A 194 44.22 -5.49 6.54
N THR A 195 42.99 -6.01 6.58
CA THR A 195 42.71 -7.44 6.35
C THR A 195 42.85 -7.89 4.89
N VAL A 196 42.66 -7.00 3.92
CA VAL A 196 42.69 -7.35 2.48
C VAL A 196 43.77 -6.59 1.71
N GLY A 197 44.64 -5.84 2.41
CA GLY A 197 45.74 -5.07 1.80
C GLY A 197 45.29 -3.94 0.87
N GLY A 198 44.01 -3.56 0.90
CA GLY A 198 43.40 -2.58 0.01
C GLY A 198 43.09 -1.24 0.66
N LYS A 199 42.41 -0.36 -0.08
CA LYS A 199 41.87 0.93 0.40
C LYS A 199 40.34 0.92 0.29
N SER A 200 39.68 1.57 1.25
CA SER A 200 38.22 1.74 1.26
C SER A 200 37.75 2.59 0.06
N SER A 201 36.61 2.22 -0.54
CA SER A 201 35.89 3.04 -1.53
C SER A 201 35.18 4.25 -0.89
N GLY A 202 34.99 4.25 0.43
CA GLY A 202 34.28 5.30 1.17
C GLY A 202 32.79 5.01 1.36
N SER A 203 32.10 5.87 2.10
CA SER A 203 30.71 5.68 2.58
C SER A 203 29.61 5.86 1.53
N VAL A 204 29.93 6.41 0.35
CA VAL A 204 28.97 6.60 -0.75
C VAL A 204 28.76 5.32 -1.56
N SER A 205 29.77 4.45 -1.59
CA SER A 205 29.78 3.20 -2.34
C SER A 205 29.20 2.05 -1.53
#